data_AF-X1JG73-F1
#
_entry.id   AF-X1JG73-F1
#
_cell.length_a   1.000
_cell.length_b   1.000
_cell.length_c   1.000
_cell.angle_alpha   90.00
_cell.angle_beta   90.00
_cell.angle_gamma   90.00
#
_symmetry.space_group_name_H-M   'P 1'
#
loop_
_entity.id
_entity.type
_entity.pdbx_description
1 polymer ?
#
loop_
_entity_poly.entity_id
_entity_poly.type
_entity_poly.pdbx_seq_one_letter_code
_entity_poly.pdbx_strand_id
1 'polypeptide(L)'
;LDLNRDGIKLESPEVQGLVRNVLMRWDPALLVDCHTTNGSYHEEPVTYVWGFNPNGDTSLIKYMREKMMPSINKNLREKYKVLSIPYGNFMDFKNPEKGWRPSGPQPRYLTNYISLRNRLAILNENYAYADYKTRVMGCYYFLLSILEYCYDHKDGITQLIRSADRKTIQRGMRPSEDDTFAVEYDLKPLEDKITILGWEMEVIPVESGRPRVKKKDKKKTYIIPYFSDFFPKRSVPFPYAYLIPKVSPEITEKLLQHGLSVEKLREPVSLEG
;
A
#
# COMPACT_ATOMS: atom_id res chain seq x y z
N LEU A 1 -2.03 19.43 6.95
CA LEU A 1 -2.65 18.29 6.26
C LEU A 1 -1.53 17.36 5.79
N ASP A 2 -1.67 16.04 5.96
CA ASP A 2 -0.70 15.06 5.47
C ASP A 2 -1.19 14.54 4.11
N LEU A 3 -0.52 14.93 3.02
CA LEU A 3 -0.93 14.60 1.65
C LEU A 3 -0.98 13.07 1.43
N ASN A 4 -0.07 12.31 2.05
CA ASN A 4 -0.04 10.86 1.94
C ASN A 4 -1.07 10.18 2.89
N ARG A 5 -2.00 10.94 3.47
CA ARG A 5 -3.15 10.44 4.24
C ARG A 5 -4.49 10.97 3.71
N ASP A 6 -4.46 11.62 2.56
CA ASP A 6 -5.60 12.35 2.02
C ASP A 6 -6.29 11.61 0.86
N GLY A 7 -5.88 10.38 0.54
CA GLY A 7 -6.40 9.64 -0.62
C GLY A 7 -7.93 9.43 -0.61
N ILE A 8 -8.56 9.34 0.56
CA ILE A 8 -10.03 9.20 0.71
C ILE A 8 -10.72 10.53 1.01
N LYS A 9 -10.06 11.43 1.71
CA LYS A 9 -10.64 12.72 2.11
C LYS A 9 -10.63 13.72 0.96
N LEU A 10 -9.61 13.67 0.09
CA LEU A 10 -9.39 14.59 -1.01
C LEU A 10 -9.59 16.06 -0.57
N GLU A 11 -9.02 16.44 0.56
CA GLU A 11 -9.13 17.80 1.12
C GLU A 11 -8.06 18.73 0.55
N SER A 12 -6.91 18.20 0.14
CA SER A 12 -5.81 18.95 -0.45
C SER A 12 -6.02 19.22 -1.95
N PRO A 13 -5.69 20.43 -2.43
CA PRO A 13 -5.71 20.70 -3.87
C PRO A 13 -4.74 19.83 -4.65
N GLU A 14 -3.61 19.41 -4.05
CA GLU A 14 -2.63 18.52 -4.67
C GLU A 14 -3.20 17.12 -4.95
N VAL A 15 -3.85 16.49 -3.95
CA VAL A 15 -4.42 15.15 -4.13
C VAL A 15 -5.67 15.21 -5.00
N GLN A 16 -6.49 16.26 -4.88
CA GLN A 16 -7.59 16.50 -5.84
C GLN A 16 -7.07 16.63 -7.27
N GLY A 17 -5.98 17.37 -7.46
CA GLY A 17 -5.31 17.53 -8.75
C GLY A 17 -4.78 16.20 -9.31
N LEU A 18 -4.14 15.39 -8.46
CA LEU A 18 -3.68 14.04 -8.83
C LEU A 18 -4.86 13.15 -9.26
N VAL A 19 -5.91 13.07 -8.45
CA VAL A 19 -7.08 12.23 -8.75
C VAL A 19 -7.73 12.66 -10.06
N ARG A 20 -8.06 13.95 -10.20
CA ARG A 20 -8.79 14.46 -11.38
C ARG A 20 -7.96 14.39 -12.65
N ASN A 21 -6.71 14.85 -12.60
CA ASN A 21 -5.94 15.11 -13.83
C ASN A 21 -5.05 13.94 -14.26
N VAL A 22 -4.77 13.00 -13.36
CA VAL A 22 -3.92 11.84 -13.65
C VAL A 22 -4.73 10.57 -13.51
N LEU A 23 -5.24 10.28 -12.31
CA LEU A 23 -5.81 8.96 -12.03
C LEU A 23 -7.14 8.73 -12.75
N MET A 24 -8.03 9.71 -12.80
CA MET A 24 -9.29 9.62 -13.53
C MET A 24 -9.11 9.80 -15.03
N ARG A 25 -8.09 10.56 -15.44
CA ARG A 25 -7.86 10.88 -16.85
C ARG A 25 -7.14 9.76 -17.61
N TRP A 26 -6.12 9.16 -17.00
CA TRP A 26 -5.24 8.19 -17.64
C TRP A 26 -5.37 6.79 -17.07
N ASP A 27 -5.84 6.68 -15.82
CA ASP A 27 -6.05 5.41 -15.11
C ASP A 27 -4.85 4.45 -15.21
N PRO A 28 -3.67 4.89 -14.71
CA PRO A 28 -2.42 4.18 -14.93
C PRO A 28 -2.43 2.79 -14.28
N ALA A 29 -1.88 1.80 -14.99
CA ALA A 29 -1.77 0.42 -14.51
C ALA A 29 -0.92 0.28 -13.23
N LEU A 30 0.08 1.16 -13.06
CA LEU A 30 0.99 1.19 -11.93
C LEU A 30 1.24 2.64 -11.50
N LEU A 31 1.19 2.89 -10.19
CA LEU A 31 1.72 4.11 -9.57
C LEU A 31 2.89 3.77 -8.65
N VAL A 32 3.98 4.53 -8.75
CA VAL A 32 5.11 4.44 -7.81
C VAL A 32 5.20 5.74 -7.02
N ASP A 33 5.05 5.62 -5.71
CA ASP A 33 5.05 6.72 -4.76
C ASP A 33 6.40 6.77 -4.03
N CYS A 34 7.21 7.80 -4.29
CA CYS A 34 8.59 7.88 -3.81
C CYS A 34 8.72 8.79 -2.59
N HIS A 35 9.17 8.22 -1.48
CA HIS A 35 9.33 8.84 -0.17
C HIS A 35 10.74 8.63 0.38
N THR A 36 10.99 9.19 1.55
CA THR A 36 12.15 8.91 2.38
C THR A 36 11.66 8.65 3.80
N THR A 37 12.14 7.58 4.43
CA THR A 37 11.71 7.16 5.77
C THR A 37 12.79 7.35 6.81
N ASN A 38 12.40 7.84 7.99
CA ASN A 38 13.26 7.82 9.18
C ASN A 38 13.37 6.42 9.80
N GLY A 39 12.47 5.49 9.44
CA GLY A 39 12.57 4.04 9.59
C GLY A 39 13.23 3.46 10.86
N SER A 40 13.80 2.26 10.68
CA SER A 40 14.67 1.58 11.64
C SER A 40 16.09 1.51 11.06
N TYR A 41 17.11 1.22 11.87
CA TYR A 41 18.49 1.20 11.37
C TYR A 41 18.82 -0.08 10.59
N HIS A 42 19.09 0.04 9.29
CA HIS A 42 19.51 -1.05 8.40
C HIS A 42 20.39 -0.58 7.23
N GLU A 43 21.08 -1.48 6.52
CA GLU A 43 22.08 -1.15 5.49
C GLU A 43 21.44 -0.90 4.12
N GLU A 44 20.22 -1.39 3.90
CA GLU A 44 19.56 -1.37 2.59
C GLU A 44 19.01 0.02 2.25
N PRO A 45 19.49 0.67 1.18
CA PRO A 45 19.11 2.05 0.86
C PRO A 45 17.70 2.19 0.29
N VAL A 46 17.14 1.11 -0.25
CA VAL A 46 15.81 1.05 -0.84
C VAL A 46 14.93 0.18 0.04
N THR A 47 13.78 0.71 0.43
CA THR A 47 12.72 -0.13 1.00
C THR A 47 11.43 0.07 0.25
N TYR A 48 10.61 -0.98 0.16
CA TYR A 48 9.40 -0.92 -0.66
C TYR A 48 8.23 -1.65 -0.05
N VAL A 49 7.02 -1.21 -0.35
CA VAL A 49 5.82 -2.01 -0.08
C VAL A 49 4.80 -1.83 -1.19
N TRP A 50 3.94 -2.82 -1.37
CA TRP A 50 2.84 -2.79 -2.33
C TRP A 50 1.52 -2.45 -1.62
N GLY A 51 0.41 -2.33 -2.35
CA GLY A 51 -0.90 -2.26 -1.70
C GLY A 51 -1.34 -3.60 -1.14
N PHE A 52 -1.83 -3.60 0.09
CA PHE A 52 -2.17 -4.83 0.82
C PHE A 52 -3.50 -4.71 1.58
N ASN A 53 -4.37 -3.76 1.18
CA ASN A 53 -5.69 -3.64 1.78
C ASN A 53 -6.55 -4.88 1.44
N PRO A 54 -7.12 -5.59 2.44
CA PRO A 54 -7.92 -6.80 2.20
C PRO A 54 -9.19 -6.62 1.36
N ASN A 55 -9.68 -5.40 1.20
CA ASN A 55 -10.81 -5.08 0.31
C ASN A 55 -10.38 -4.90 -1.16
N GLY A 56 -9.08 -4.88 -1.46
CA GLY A 56 -8.57 -4.90 -2.83
C GLY A 56 -8.61 -6.30 -3.43
N ASP A 57 -8.47 -6.40 -4.76
CA ASP A 57 -8.42 -7.72 -5.43
C ASP A 57 -7.18 -8.52 -4.97
N THR A 58 -7.46 -9.67 -4.35
CA THR A 58 -6.41 -10.53 -3.75
C THR A 58 -5.45 -11.11 -4.78
N SER A 59 -5.85 -11.23 -6.06
CA SER A 59 -4.96 -11.71 -7.12
C SER A 59 -3.92 -10.67 -7.50
N LEU A 60 -4.26 -9.38 -7.48
CA LEU A 60 -3.30 -8.28 -7.63
C LEU A 60 -2.33 -8.23 -6.46
N ILE A 61 -2.83 -8.32 -5.21
CA ILE A 61 -2.00 -8.31 -4.00
C ILE A 61 -1.00 -9.47 -4.01
N LYS A 62 -1.47 -10.69 -4.28
CA LYS A 62 -0.61 -11.88 -4.38
C LYS A 62 0.40 -11.76 -5.51
N TYR A 63 -0.01 -11.28 -6.69
CA TYR A 63 0.90 -11.06 -7.80
C TYR A 63 2.04 -10.10 -7.43
N MET A 64 1.72 -8.97 -6.78
CA MET A 64 2.73 -8.02 -6.33
C MET A 64 3.69 -8.64 -5.31
N ARG A 65 3.13 -9.27 -4.28
CA ARG A 65 3.88 -9.89 -3.18
C ARG A 65 4.79 -11.02 -3.62
N GLU A 66 4.26 -11.94 -4.43
CA GLU A 66 4.87 -13.26 -4.66
C GLU A 66 5.64 -13.32 -5.98
N LYS A 67 5.39 -12.39 -6.91
CA LYS A 67 6.05 -12.39 -8.24
C LYS A 67 6.77 -11.10 -8.54
N MET A 68 6.04 -9.98 -8.58
CA MET A 68 6.60 -8.71 -9.06
C MET A 68 7.71 -8.18 -8.15
N MET A 69 7.43 -8.01 -6.85
CA MET A 69 8.41 -7.43 -5.94
C MET A 69 9.64 -8.32 -5.72
N PRO A 70 9.51 -9.66 -5.57
CA PRO A 70 10.68 -10.55 -5.53
C PRO A 70 11.55 -10.46 -6.79
N SER A 71 10.94 -10.41 -7.99
CA SER A 71 11.69 -10.28 -9.24
C SER A 71 12.42 -8.94 -9.35
N ILE A 72 11.76 -7.85 -8.97
CA ILE A 72 12.35 -6.50 -8.97
C ILE A 72 13.51 -6.43 -7.98
N ASN A 73 13.34 -6.95 -6.75
CA ASN A 73 14.41 -6.97 -5.74
C ASN A 73 15.61 -7.80 -6.24
N LYS A 74 15.35 -8.97 -6.82
CA LYS A 74 16.41 -9.80 -7.42
C LYS A 74 17.20 -9.03 -8.48
N ASN A 75 16.51 -8.36 -9.41
CA ASN A 75 17.15 -7.56 -10.46
C ASN A 75 17.96 -6.39 -9.86
N LEU A 76 17.38 -5.67 -8.90
CA LEU A 76 18.05 -4.56 -8.20
C LEU A 76 19.37 -5.01 -7.54
N ARG A 77 19.35 -6.17 -6.88
CA ARG A 77 20.52 -6.77 -6.24
C ARG A 77 21.55 -7.28 -7.25
N GLU A 78 21.12 -8.03 -8.26
CA GLU A 78 22.03 -8.77 -9.13
C GLU A 78 22.59 -7.91 -10.27
N LYS A 79 21.77 -7.06 -10.87
CA LYS A 79 22.16 -6.19 -11.98
C LYS A 79 22.77 -4.88 -11.49
N TYR A 80 22.08 -4.20 -10.56
CA TYR A 80 22.47 -2.87 -10.11
C TYR A 80 23.29 -2.85 -8.83
N LYS A 81 23.48 -4.01 -8.17
CA LYS A 81 24.24 -4.15 -6.92
C LYS A 81 23.70 -3.26 -5.79
N VAL A 82 22.39 -3.01 -5.79
CA VAL A 82 21.69 -2.23 -4.76
C VAL A 82 20.90 -3.19 -3.86
N LEU A 83 21.09 -3.05 -2.56
CA LEU A 83 20.34 -3.82 -1.57
C LEU A 83 18.94 -3.22 -1.38
N SER A 84 17.96 -4.08 -1.12
CA SER A 84 16.61 -3.63 -0.76
C SER A 84 15.89 -4.62 0.14
N ILE A 85 14.99 -4.10 0.98
CA ILE A 85 14.11 -4.89 1.85
C ILE A 85 12.66 -4.42 1.74
N PRO A 86 11.68 -5.28 2.05
CA PRO A 86 10.31 -4.81 2.25
C PRO A 86 10.24 -3.76 3.36
N TYR A 87 9.55 -2.66 3.09
CA TYR A 87 9.38 -1.54 4.01
C TYR A 87 8.66 -1.98 5.28
N GLY A 88 9.13 -1.43 6.39
CA GLY A 88 8.54 -1.62 7.70
C GLY A 88 9.38 -1.06 8.82
N ASN A 89 9.02 -1.46 10.04
CA ASN A 89 9.75 -1.20 11.26
C ASN A 89 9.71 -2.43 12.15
N PHE A 90 10.66 -2.52 13.08
CA PHE A 90 10.60 -3.52 14.14
C PHE A 90 9.32 -3.35 14.96
N MET A 91 8.59 -4.44 15.18
CA MET A 91 7.37 -4.45 15.98
C MET A 91 7.66 -4.15 17.46
N ASP A 92 8.84 -4.55 17.92
CA ASP A 92 9.37 -4.29 19.26
C ASP A 92 10.86 -3.99 19.13
N PHE A 93 11.27 -2.73 19.33
CA PHE A 93 12.68 -2.34 19.24
C PHE A 93 13.56 -2.99 20.32
N LYS A 94 12.99 -3.40 21.47
CA LYS A 94 13.72 -4.13 22.51
C LYS A 94 13.89 -5.60 22.15
N ASN A 95 12.93 -6.16 21.41
CA ASN A 95 12.94 -7.54 20.93
C ASN A 95 12.70 -7.62 19.41
N PRO A 96 13.68 -7.20 18.57
CA PRO A 96 13.54 -7.17 17.11
C PRO A 96 13.05 -8.48 16.47
N GLU A 97 13.38 -9.62 17.09
CA GLU A 97 12.98 -10.96 16.64
C GLU A 97 11.46 -11.18 16.62
N LYS A 98 10.67 -10.33 17.31
CA LYS A 98 9.20 -10.40 17.28
C LYS A 98 8.61 -10.09 15.91
N GLY A 99 9.36 -9.43 15.04
CA GLY A 99 8.98 -9.26 13.64
C GLY A 99 9.11 -7.84 13.10
N TRP A 100 8.88 -7.74 11.81
CA TRP A 100 8.92 -6.53 11.00
C TRP A 100 7.55 -6.29 10.37
N ARG A 101 7.08 -5.04 10.29
CA ARG A 101 5.79 -4.74 9.66
C ARG A 101 5.75 -3.37 9.00
N PRO A 102 4.98 -3.20 7.89
CA PRO A 102 4.73 -1.90 7.31
C PRO A 102 3.72 -1.11 8.17
N SER A 103 3.35 0.07 7.67
CA SER A 103 2.14 0.76 8.16
C SER A 103 0.87 -0.07 7.87
N GLY A 104 -0.28 0.41 8.36
CA GLY A 104 -1.53 -0.33 8.21
C GLY A 104 -2.16 -0.26 6.81
N PRO A 105 -3.21 -1.05 6.56
CA PRO A 105 -3.84 -1.24 5.25
C PRO A 105 -4.81 -0.11 4.92
N GLN A 106 -4.91 0.92 5.75
CA GLN A 106 -6.02 1.88 5.68
C GLN A 106 -6.05 2.57 4.31
N PRO A 107 -7.25 2.82 3.76
CA PRO A 107 -7.39 3.42 2.43
C PRO A 107 -6.91 4.87 2.37
N ARG A 108 -6.66 5.51 3.52
CA ARG A 108 -6.10 6.87 3.59
C ARG A 108 -4.70 6.99 2.98
N TYR A 109 -3.91 5.90 3.01
CA TYR A 109 -2.57 5.87 2.42
C TYR A 109 -2.67 5.80 0.90
N LEU A 110 -1.91 6.62 0.16
CA LEU A 110 -2.07 6.74 -1.29
C LEU A 110 -1.87 5.40 -2.00
N THR A 111 -0.85 4.61 -1.65
CA THR A 111 -0.62 3.26 -2.21
C THR A 111 -1.83 2.33 -2.05
N ASN A 112 -2.48 2.33 -0.89
CA ASN A 112 -3.67 1.52 -0.65
C ASN A 112 -4.90 2.10 -1.37
N TYR A 113 -5.05 3.42 -1.44
CA TYR A 113 -6.09 4.09 -2.22
C TYR A 113 -6.03 3.70 -3.71
N ILE A 114 -4.83 3.74 -4.32
CA ILE A 114 -4.63 3.32 -5.71
C ILE A 114 -4.95 1.83 -5.88
N SER A 115 -4.52 1.00 -4.94
CA SER A 115 -4.74 -0.45 -5.01
C SER A 115 -6.20 -0.86 -4.91
N LEU A 116 -7.01 -0.10 -4.18
CA LEU A 116 -8.47 -0.27 -4.11
C LEU A 116 -9.17 0.04 -5.44
N ARG A 117 -8.50 0.70 -6.38
CA ARG A 117 -8.97 0.90 -7.75
C ARG A 117 -8.52 -0.20 -8.71
N ASN A 118 -8.08 -1.36 -8.19
CA ASN A 118 -7.51 -2.45 -8.97
C ASN A 118 -6.31 -2.03 -9.83
N ARG A 119 -5.52 -1.05 -9.38
CA ARG A 119 -4.26 -0.66 -10.02
C ARG A 119 -3.10 -1.10 -9.15
N LEU A 120 -1.96 -1.42 -9.75
CA LEU A 120 -0.77 -1.75 -8.99
C LEU A 120 -0.24 -0.47 -8.32
N ALA A 121 0.28 -0.58 -7.11
CA ALA A 121 0.86 0.56 -6.42
C ALA A 121 2.08 0.13 -5.60
N ILE A 122 3.18 0.86 -5.75
CA ILE A 122 4.43 0.64 -5.01
C ILE A 122 4.73 1.90 -4.23
N LEU A 123 4.95 1.77 -2.93
CA LEU A 123 5.59 2.78 -2.09
C LEU A 123 7.09 2.48 -2.07
N ASN A 124 7.92 3.42 -2.48
CA ASN A 124 9.37 3.41 -2.28
C ASN A 124 9.71 4.31 -1.09
N GLU A 125 10.17 3.74 0.01
CA GLU A 125 10.59 4.47 1.21
C GLU A 125 12.11 4.40 1.31
N ASN A 126 12.78 5.39 0.69
CA ASN A 126 14.23 5.41 0.65
C ASN A 126 14.81 5.65 2.05
N TYR A 127 15.93 5.02 2.36
CA TYR A 127 16.51 5.04 3.70
C TYR A 127 17.15 6.40 4.02
N ALA A 128 16.62 7.11 5.03
CA ALA A 128 17.09 8.46 5.36
C ALA A 128 18.54 8.53 5.85
N TYR A 129 19.08 7.44 6.42
CA TYR A 129 20.43 7.41 6.98
C TYR A 129 21.51 6.94 5.99
N ALA A 130 21.14 6.60 4.75
CA ALA A 130 22.11 6.48 3.66
C ALA A 130 22.60 7.88 3.24
N ASP A 131 23.82 7.98 2.72
CA ASP A 131 24.29 9.22 2.11
C ASP A 131 23.43 9.59 0.90
N TYR A 132 23.41 10.89 0.57
CA TYR A 132 22.53 11.42 -0.47
C TYR A 132 22.70 10.73 -1.81
N LYS A 133 23.95 10.44 -2.22
CA LYS A 133 24.23 9.79 -3.51
C LYS A 133 23.70 8.36 -3.52
N THR A 134 23.97 7.58 -2.48
CA THR A 134 23.45 6.21 -2.34
C THR A 134 21.93 6.20 -2.39
N ARG A 135 21.26 7.14 -1.72
CA ARG A 135 19.80 7.24 -1.71
C ARG A 135 19.23 7.55 -3.09
N VAL A 136 19.80 8.54 -3.80
CA VAL A 136 19.35 8.92 -5.15
C VAL A 136 19.58 7.78 -6.14
N MET A 137 20.76 7.16 -6.12
CA MET A 137 21.06 6.05 -7.04
C MET A 137 20.24 4.81 -6.72
N GLY A 138 20.00 4.51 -5.45
CA GLY A 138 19.11 3.42 -5.04
C GLY A 138 17.70 3.62 -5.58
N CYS A 139 17.11 4.81 -5.40
CA CYS A 139 15.81 5.16 -5.96
C CYS A 139 15.78 5.03 -7.49
N TYR A 140 16.79 5.58 -8.17
CA TYR A 140 16.90 5.53 -9.63
C TYR A 140 16.92 4.08 -10.16
N TYR A 141 17.80 3.23 -9.61
CA TYR A 141 17.90 1.83 -10.05
C TYR A 141 16.68 1.00 -9.66
N PHE A 142 15.99 1.34 -8.58
CA PHE A 142 14.72 0.72 -8.22
C PHE A 142 13.63 1.05 -9.25
N LEU A 143 13.50 2.32 -9.64
CA LEU A 143 12.57 2.74 -10.69
C LEU A 143 12.90 2.10 -12.04
N LEU A 144 14.18 2.02 -12.39
CA LEU A 144 14.61 1.35 -13.62
C LEU A 144 14.26 -0.16 -13.58
N SER A 145 14.48 -0.83 -12.45
CA SER A 145 14.12 -2.24 -12.27
C SER A 145 12.60 -2.48 -12.37
N ILE A 146 11.79 -1.54 -11.88
CA ILE A 146 10.33 -1.56 -12.03
C ILE A 146 9.95 -1.43 -13.51
N LEU A 147 10.53 -0.46 -14.23
CA LEU A 147 10.24 -0.23 -15.64
C LEU A 147 10.62 -1.43 -16.52
N GLU A 148 11.78 -2.04 -16.26
CA GLU A 148 12.22 -3.27 -16.92
C GLU A 148 11.22 -4.41 -16.69
N TYR A 149 10.83 -4.64 -15.44
CA TYR A 149 9.85 -5.67 -15.11
C TYR A 149 8.50 -5.42 -15.82
N CYS A 150 8.02 -4.17 -15.80
CA CYS A 150 6.78 -3.80 -16.48
C CYS A 150 6.86 -3.98 -17.99
N TYR A 151 7.99 -3.67 -18.63
CA TYR A 151 8.19 -3.86 -20.06
C TYR A 151 8.10 -5.35 -20.45
N ASP A 152 8.74 -6.21 -19.67
CA ASP A 152 8.77 -7.66 -19.89
C ASP A 152 7.42 -8.34 -19.60
N HIS A 153 6.63 -7.79 -18.65
CA HIS A 153 5.38 -8.41 -18.18
C HIS A 153 4.10 -7.64 -18.55
N LYS A 154 4.19 -6.66 -19.47
CA LYS A 154 3.09 -5.73 -19.82
C LYS A 154 1.76 -6.40 -20.13
N ASP A 155 1.77 -7.49 -20.89
CA ASP A 155 0.54 -8.18 -21.30
C ASP A 155 -0.09 -8.91 -20.11
N GLY A 156 0.72 -9.57 -19.28
CA GLY A 156 0.27 -10.22 -18.07
C GLY A 156 -0.31 -9.24 -17.05
N ILE A 157 0.35 -8.09 -16.84
CA ILE A 157 -0.13 -7.02 -15.96
C ILE A 157 -1.47 -6.49 -16.47
N THR A 158 -1.57 -6.21 -17.77
CA THR A 158 -2.78 -5.68 -18.41
C THR A 158 -3.95 -6.67 -18.28
N GLN A 159 -3.70 -7.96 -18.54
CA GLN A 159 -4.71 -9.00 -18.40
C GLN A 159 -5.18 -9.15 -16.95
N LEU A 160 -4.25 -9.13 -15.98
CA LEU A 160 -4.56 -9.26 -14.57
C LEU A 160 -5.45 -8.10 -14.09
N ILE A 161 -5.10 -6.86 -14.43
CA ILE A 161 -5.88 -5.66 -14.11
C ILE A 161 -7.28 -5.73 -14.74
N ARG A 162 -7.38 -6.05 -16.04
CA ARG A 162 -8.68 -6.20 -16.73
C ARG A 162 -9.55 -7.29 -16.09
N SER A 163 -8.93 -8.37 -15.62
CA SER A 163 -9.66 -9.42 -14.90
C SER A 163 -10.16 -8.96 -13.54
N ALA A 164 -9.36 -8.20 -12.78
CA ALA A 164 -9.77 -7.64 -11.50
C ALA A 164 -10.95 -6.66 -11.69
N ASP A 165 -10.86 -5.76 -12.67
CA ASP A 165 -11.94 -4.82 -13.00
C ASP A 165 -13.24 -5.55 -13.37
N ARG A 166 -13.16 -6.58 -14.22
CA ARG A 166 -14.34 -7.37 -14.59
C ARG A 166 -14.98 -8.04 -13.38
N LYS A 167 -14.18 -8.61 -12.48
CA LYS A 167 -14.68 -9.24 -11.25
C LYS A 167 -15.37 -8.21 -10.36
N THR A 168 -14.76 -7.03 -10.15
CA THR A 168 -15.35 -5.94 -9.37
C THR A 168 -16.68 -5.47 -9.95
N ILE A 169 -16.77 -5.30 -11.28
CA ILE A 169 -18.02 -4.91 -11.95
C ILE A 169 -19.09 -5.99 -11.79
N GLN A 170 -18.76 -7.26 -12.04
CA GLN A 170 -19.71 -8.37 -11.89
C GLN A 170 -20.23 -8.48 -10.46
N ARG A 171 -19.33 -8.37 -9.47
CA ARG A 171 -19.65 -8.33 -8.04
C ARG A 171 -20.60 -7.18 -7.69
N GLY A 172 -20.35 -5.98 -8.19
CA GLY A 172 -21.19 -4.82 -7.93
C GLY A 172 -22.58 -4.88 -8.59
N MET A 173 -22.68 -5.49 -9.78
CA MET A 173 -23.95 -5.64 -10.50
C MET A 173 -24.88 -6.68 -9.86
N ARG A 174 -24.32 -7.69 -9.18
CA ARG A 174 -25.05 -8.81 -8.58
C ARG A 174 -24.33 -9.28 -7.31
N PRO A 175 -24.36 -8.51 -6.21
CA PRO A 175 -23.76 -8.94 -4.96
C PRO A 175 -24.48 -10.18 -4.44
N SER A 176 -23.71 -11.12 -3.91
CA SER A 176 -24.18 -12.34 -3.26
C SER A 176 -24.11 -12.22 -1.74
N GLU A 177 -24.74 -13.15 -1.02
CA GLU A 177 -24.65 -13.19 0.45
C GLU A 177 -23.23 -13.44 0.97
N ASP A 178 -22.37 -14.07 0.14
CA ASP A 178 -20.96 -14.31 0.45
C ASP A 178 -20.09 -13.06 0.23
N ASP A 179 -20.61 -12.03 -0.44
CA ASP A 179 -19.88 -10.80 -0.68
C ASP A 179 -19.84 -9.93 0.57
N THR A 180 -18.64 -9.72 1.09
CA THR A 180 -18.43 -8.92 2.30
C THR A 180 -17.42 -7.80 2.11
N PHE A 181 -17.53 -6.78 2.96
CA PHE A 181 -16.60 -5.65 3.04
C PHE A 181 -15.94 -5.64 4.41
N ALA A 182 -14.61 -5.73 4.45
CA ALA A 182 -13.84 -5.70 5.68
C ALA A 182 -13.85 -4.29 6.28
N VAL A 183 -14.28 -4.17 7.54
CA VAL A 183 -14.31 -2.91 8.31
C VAL A 183 -13.25 -2.89 9.41
N GLU A 184 -12.78 -4.08 9.81
CA GLU A 184 -11.64 -4.26 10.70
C GLU A 184 -10.68 -5.28 10.12
N TYR A 185 -9.40 -5.06 10.35
CA TYR A 185 -8.32 -5.87 9.80
C TYR A 185 -7.44 -6.41 10.92
N ASP A 186 -6.91 -7.60 10.71
CA ASP A 186 -5.81 -8.14 11.50
C ASP A 186 -4.62 -8.45 10.57
N LEU A 187 -3.49 -8.83 11.15
CA LEU A 187 -2.21 -8.95 10.45
C LEU A 187 -1.49 -10.23 10.87
N LYS A 188 -1.06 -11.01 9.88
CA LYS A 188 -0.26 -12.23 10.10
C LYS A 188 1.06 -12.19 9.30
N PRO A 189 2.07 -12.98 9.70
CA PRO A 189 3.34 -13.03 8.98
C PRO A 189 3.18 -13.75 7.63
N LEU A 190 4.02 -13.38 6.68
CA LEU A 190 4.28 -14.20 5.50
C LEU A 190 4.99 -15.50 5.90
N GLU A 191 4.92 -16.49 5.02
CA GLU A 191 5.61 -17.78 5.19
C GLU A 191 7.13 -17.58 5.28
N ASP A 192 7.68 -16.80 4.35
CA ASP A 192 9.11 -16.50 4.33
C ASP A 192 9.48 -15.38 5.31
N LYS A 193 10.56 -15.62 6.06
CA LYS A 193 11.23 -14.59 6.85
C LYS A 193 12.00 -13.64 5.93
N ILE A 194 12.19 -12.42 6.40
CA ILE A 194 13.07 -11.44 5.74
C ILE A 194 14.41 -11.36 6.48
N THR A 195 15.45 -11.02 5.73
CA THR A 195 16.77 -10.71 6.27
C THR A 195 16.97 -9.20 6.26
N ILE A 196 17.32 -8.64 7.41
CA ILE A 196 17.65 -7.21 7.57
C ILE A 196 19.10 -7.11 8.05
N LEU A 197 19.93 -6.44 7.27
CA LEU A 197 21.30 -6.11 7.67
C LEU A 197 21.26 -4.86 8.54
N GLY A 198 21.27 -5.02 9.86
CA GLY A 198 21.06 -3.93 10.81
C GLY A 198 22.21 -3.71 11.77
N TRP A 199 21.90 -3.01 12.86
CA TRP A 199 22.78 -2.79 14.00
C TRP A 199 22.07 -3.12 15.29
N GLU A 200 22.85 -3.46 16.32
CA GLU A 200 22.33 -3.44 17.68
C GLU A 200 21.78 -2.05 18.02
N MET A 201 20.64 -2.02 18.69
CA MET A 201 19.95 -0.78 19.05
C MET A 201 19.90 -0.63 20.56
N GLU A 202 20.03 0.61 21.02
CA GLU A 202 19.70 1.01 22.38
C GLU A 202 18.31 1.66 22.38
N VAL A 203 17.40 1.12 23.18
CA VAL A 203 16.06 1.67 23.34
C VAL A 203 16.01 2.51 24.62
N ILE A 204 15.90 3.81 24.45
CA ILE A 204 15.83 4.79 25.53
C ILE A 204 14.35 5.08 25.81
N PRO A 205 13.82 4.71 26.99
CA PRO A 205 12.47 5.05 27.39
C PRO A 205 12.29 6.57 27.43
N VAL A 206 11.09 7.03 27.08
CA VAL A 206 10.66 8.42 27.25
C VAL A 206 9.39 8.43 28.09
N GLU A 207 9.20 9.45 28.92
CA GLU A 207 8.05 9.54 29.85
C GLU A 207 6.70 9.54 29.12
N SER A 208 6.65 10.07 27.90
CA SER A 208 5.48 10.02 27.04
C SER A 208 5.87 9.84 25.57
N GLY A 209 5.10 9.01 24.85
CA GLY A 209 5.28 8.79 23.41
C GLY A 209 6.13 7.57 23.06
N ARG A 210 6.71 7.59 21.84
CA ARG A 210 7.50 6.47 21.31
C ARG A 210 8.91 6.50 21.89
N PRO A 211 9.49 5.35 22.27
CA PRO A 211 10.85 5.30 22.78
C PRO A 211 11.82 5.83 21.72
N ARG A 212 12.88 6.49 22.19
CA ARG A 212 13.97 6.91 21.31
C ARG A 212 14.87 5.70 21.06
N VAL A 213 15.18 5.43 19.80
CA VAL A 213 16.08 4.34 19.40
C VAL A 213 17.40 4.95 18.95
N LYS A 214 18.52 4.44 19.48
CA LYS A 214 19.86 4.80 19.02
C LYS A 214 20.55 3.59 18.40
N LYS A 215 21.22 3.82 17.28
CA LYS A 215 22.10 2.85 16.63
C LYS A 215 23.39 2.68 17.44
N LYS A 216 23.81 1.44 17.71
CA LYS A 216 25.17 1.13 18.21
C LYS A 216 26.10 0.81 17.04
N ASP A 217 27.41 0.75 17.28
CA ASP A 217 28.39 0.49 16.22
C ASP A 217 28.45 -0.98 15.77
N LYS A 218 27.90 -1.89 16.58
CA LYS A 218 27.91 -3.32 16.29
C LYS A 218 26.82 -3.70 15.29
N LYS A 219 27.23 -4.16 14.11
CA LYS A 219 26.32 -4.74 13.11
C LYS A 219 25.64 -6.01 13.65
N LYS A 220 24.38 -6.21 13.29
CA LYS A 220 23.61 -7.42 13.57
C LYS A 220 22.67 -7.71 12.41
N THR A 221 22.72 -8.93 11.90
CA THR A 221 21.75 -9.43 10.91
C THR A 221 20.53 -10.00 11.63
N TYR A 222 19.34 -9.63 11.19
CA TYR A 222 18.07 -10.10 11.74
C TYR A 222 17.35 -10.96 10.69
N ILE A 223 17.01 -12.21 11.03
CA ILE A 223 16.21 -13.10 10.18
C ILE A 223 14.86 -13.31 10.87
N ILE A 224 13.88 -12.49 10.50
CA ILE A 224 12.67 -12.27 11.30
C ILE A 224 11.39 -12.39 10.47
N PRO A 225 10.24 -12.74 11.10
CA PRO A 225 8.96 -12.78 10.40
C PRO A 225 8.57 -11.41 9.84
N TYR A 226 8.06 -11.38 8.61
CA TYR A 226 7.51 -10.17 8.00
C TYR A 226 5.98 -10.20 8.03
N PHE A 227 5.39 -9.33 8.85
CA PHE A 227 3.96 -9.17 9.01
C PHE A 227 3.42 -8.19 7.96
N SER A 228 2.95 -8.72 6.83
CA SER A 228 2.35 -7.93 5.74
C SER A 228 1.13 -8.57 5.09
N ASP A 229 0.66 -9.74 5.56
CA ASP A 229 -0.61 -10.32 5.10
C ASP A 229 -1.75 -9.84 6.00
N PHE A 230 -2.35 -8.72 5.61
CA PHE A 230 -3.55 -8.23 6.26
C PHE A 230 -4.76 -9.07 5.83
N PHE A 231 -5.66 -9.34 6.77
CA PHE A 231 -6.88 -10.09 6.49
C PHE A 231 -8.09 -9.51 7.25
N PRO A 232 -9.32 -9.77 6.79
CA PRO A 232 -10.52 -9.29 7.48
C PRO A 232 -10.65 -9.90 8.87
N LYS A 233 -10.77 -9.05 9.89
CA LYS A 233 -11.12 -9.45 11.26
C LYS A 233 -12.63 -9.38 11.48
N ARG A 234 -13.24 -8.32 10.95
CA ARG A 234 -14.70 -8.13 10.93
C ARG A 234 -15.09 -7.59 9.57
N SER A 235 -16.13 -8.19 9.01
CA SER A 235 -16.72 -7.76 7.74
C SER A 235 -18.21 -7.46 7.93
N VAL A 236 -18.76 -6.70 6.99
CA VAL A 236 -20.20 -6.45 6.84
C VAL A 236 -20.64 -6.92 5.46
N PRO A 237 -21.95 -7.18 5.23
CA PRO A 237 -22.46 -7.47 3.90
C PRO A 237 -22.11 -6.37 2.90
N PHE A 238 -21.73 -6.76 1.68
CA PHE A 238 -21.46 -5.81 0.60
C PHE A 238 -22.78 -5.42 -0.06
N PRO A 239 -23.24 -4.16 0.07
CA PRO A 239 -24.56 -3.79 -0.42
C PRO A 239 -24.57 -3.59 -1.94
N TYR A 240 -25.75 -3.73 -2.53
CA TYR A 240 -25.98 -3.35 -3.92
C TYR A 240 -25.79 -1.84 -4.15
N ALA A 241 -26.27 -1.02 -3.22
CA ALA A 241 -26.14 0.43 -3.27
C ALA A 241 -26.12 1.03 -1.85
N TYR A 242 -25.62 2.26 -1.75
CA TYR A 242 -25.66 3.05 -0.52
C TYR A 242 -26.69 4.17 -0.67
N LEU A 243 -27.59 4.31 0.30
CA LEU A 243 -28.51 5.44 0.37
C LEU A 243 -27.92 6.60 1.18
N ILE A 244 -28.07 7.81 0.67
CA ILE A 244 -27.73 9.05 1.36
C ILE A 244 -29.05 9.73 1.76
N PRO A 245 -29.52 9.57 3.01
CA PRO A 245 -30.89 9.91 3.41
C PRO A 245 -31.18 11.42 3.39
N LYS A 246 -30.15 12.25 3.60
CA LYS A 246 -30.22 13.71 3.45
C LYS A 246 -29.19 14.12 2.42
N VAL A 247 -29.64 14.80 1.36
CA VAL A 247 -28.73 15.36 0.34
C VAL A 247 -27.71 16.26 1.04
N SER A 248 -26.47 15.77 1.17
CA SER A 248 -25.30 16.58 1.53
C SER A 248 -24.57 16.89 0.23
N PRO A 249 -24.52 18.16 -0.17
CA PRO A 249 -23.70 18.59 -1.30
C PRO A 249 -22.24 18.17 -1.11
N GLU A 250 -21.70 18.22 0.11
CA GLU A 250 -20.30 17.86 0.37
C GLU A 250 -20.03 16.37 0.11
N ILE A 251 -20.90 15.48 0.59
CA ILE A 251 -20.74 14.03 0.35
C ILE A 251 -20.93 13.74 -1.15
N THR A 252 -21.94 14.34 -1.77
CA THR A 252 -22.22 14.15 -3.21
C THR A 252 -21.03 14.57 -4.05
N GLU A 253 -20.49 15.78 -3.79
CA GLU A 253 -19.33 16.29 -4.50
C GLU A 253 -18.11 15.39 -4.26
N LYS A 254 -17.90 14.91 -3.02
CA LYS A 254 -16.78 14.01 -2.72
C LYS A 254 -16.85 12.70 -3.51
N LEU A 255 -18.03 12.07 -3.55
CA LEU A 255 -18.24 10.85 -4.33
C LEU A 255 -17.96 11.08 -5.82
N LEU A 256 -18.45 12.20 -6.38
CA LEU A 256 -18.18 12.58 -7.76
C LEU A 256 -16.69 12.87 -8.01
N GLN A 257 -15.97 13.47 -7.06
CA GLN A 257 -14.51 13.68 -7.13
C GLN A 257 -13.75 12.35 -7.22
N HIS A 258 -14.26 11.30 -6.58
CA HIS A 258 -13.74 9.94 -6.71
C HIS A 258 -14.14 9.23 -8.01
N GLY A 259 -14.98 9.86 -8.86
CA GLY A 259 -15.49 9.25 -10.08
C GLY A 259 -16.65 8.27 -9.86
N LEU A 260 -17.29 8.30 -8.69
CA LEU A 260 -18.43 7.44 -8.38
C LEU A 260 -19.72 8.02 -8.97
N SER A 261 -20.60 7.15 -9.45
CA SER A 261 -21.95 7.56 -9.87
C SER A 261 -22.80 7.91 -8.66
N VAL A 262 -23.53 9.03 -8.75
CA VAL A 262 -24.53 9.43 -7.76
C VAL A 262 -25.83 9.71 -8.49
N GLU A 263 -26.88 9.00 -8.12
CA GLU A 263 -28.21 9.14 -8.72
C GLU A 263 -29.20 9.68 -7.70
N LYS A 264 -30.10 10.57 -8.16
CA LYS A 264 -31.19 11.11 -7.35
C LYS A 264 -32.48 10.35 -7.66
N LEU A 265 -33.09 9.75 -6.64
CA LEU A 265 -34.43 9.18 -6.73
C LEU A 265 -35.44 10.26 -7.10
N ARG A 266 -36.26 10.00 -8.12
CA ARG A 266 -37.29 10.95 -8.60
C ARG A 266 -38.62 10.79 -7.89
N GLU A 267 -38.86 9.62 -7.31
CA GLU A 267 -40.06 9.25 -6.57
C GLU A 267 -39.65 8.57 -5.26
N PRO A 268 -40.51 8.59 -4.22
CA PRO A 268 -40.28 7.81 -3.01
C PRO A 268 -40.10 6.32 -3.32
N VAL A 269 -39.12 5.69 -2.70
CA VAL A 269 -38.87 4.24 -2.82
C VAL A 269 -38.94 3.64 -1.41
N SER A 270 -39.68 2.54 -1.26
CA SER A 270 -39.62 1.70 -0.07
C SER A 270 -38.57 0.62 -0.29
N LEU A 271 -37.62 0.49 0.65
CA LEU A 271 -36.66 -0.61 0.68
C LEU A 271 -37.12 -1.66 1.69
N GLU A 272 -37.09 -2.93 1.31
CA GLU A 272 -37.16 -4.03 2.25
C GLU A 272 -35.78 -4.16 2.92
N GLY A 273 -35.77 -4.12 4.25
CA GLY A 273 -34.56 -4.17 5.08
C GLY A 273 -34.27 -5.56 5.63
#